data_AF-A0A2E7RNW2-F1
#
_entry.id   AF-A0A2E7RNW2-F1
#
_cell.length_a   1.000
_cell.length_b   1.000
_cell.length_c   1.000
_cell.angle_alpha   90.00
_cell.angle_beta   90.00
_cell.angle_gamma   90.00
#
_symmetry.space_group_name_H-M   'P 1'
#
loop_
_entity.id
_entity.type
_entity.pdbx_description
1 polymer ?
#
loop_
_entity_poly.entity_id
_entity_poly.type
_entity_poly.pdbx_seq_one_letter_code
_entity_poly.pdbx_strand_id
1 'polypeptide(L)'
;MRLWRYFLIFLFLSSCTSNQDPKFIANNQLIIDTHIDTPYRLYNQLQENGSYEDISQITTFDFDYIKALEGGLNVSFFSIYLPAQTQVDGSSFLLANELIDMVTTIVDNNSEHFFLLNNSVYLANLPGQNLIGIALGMENGAPIEGNLERVKYFFDKGIRYITLTHSKSNHISDSSYDENRQWGGLSTFGKKLVSEMNNIGMIIDISHVSDEAFMQVLDISKAPVIASHS
;
A
#
# COMPACT_ATOMS: atom_id res chain seq x y z
N MET A 1 -31.26 -47.26 -58.89
CA MET A 1 -31.09 -46.03 -58.09
C MET A 1 -30.48 -46.41 -56.74
N ARG A 2 -29.18 -46.13 -56.52
CA ARG A 2 -28.49 -46.38 -55.24
C ARG A 2 -28.42 -45.05 -54.48
N LEU A 3 -29.10 -44.97 -53.33
CA LEU A 3 -29.01 -43.84 -52.40
C LEU A 3 -27.88 -44.10 -51.40
N TRP A 4 -26.85 -43.25 -51.42
CA TRP A 4 -25.82 -43.19 -50.38
C TRP A 4 -26.38 -42.40 -49.17
N ARG A 5 -26.32 -43.00 -47.98
CA ARG A 5 -26.56 -42.32 -46.70
C ARG A 5 -25.21 -41.84 -46.17
N TYR A 6 -24.99 -40.53 -46.11
CA TYR A 6 -23.87 -39.94 -45.39
C TYR A 6 -24.21 -39.92 -43.89
N PHE A 7 -23.36 -40.55 -43.08
CA PHE A 7 -23.38 -40.42 -41.62
C PHE A 7 -22.53 -39.20 -41.25
N LEU A 8 -23.15 -38.12 -40.78
CA LEU A 8 -22.43 -37.03 -40.12
C LEU A 8 -22.12 -37.45 -38.68
N ILE A 9 -20.84 -37.61 -38.37
CA ILE A 9 -20.36 -37.73 -36.99
C ILE A 9 -20.14 -36.32 -36.46
N PHE A 10 -20.97 -35.89 -35.52
CA PHE A 10 -20.73 -34.69 -34.74
C PHE A 10 -19.71 -35.00 -33.65
N LEU A 11 -18.46 -34.54 -33.81
CA LEU A 11 -17.52 -34.45 -32.71
C LEU A 11 -17.89 -33.23 -31.85
N PHE A 12 -18.43 -33.48 -30.65
CA PHE A 12 -18.51 -32.46 -29.61
C PHE A 12 -17.13 -32.31 -28.97
N LEU A 13 -16.42 -31.24 -29.33
CA LEU A 13 -15.25 -30.78 -28.59
C LEU A 13 -15.76 -30.06 -27.34
N SER A 14 -15.85 -30.78 -26.22
CA SER A 14 -16.01 -30.16 -24.91
C SER A 14 -14.70 -29.47 -24.54
N SER A 15 -14.67 -28.14 -24.65
CA SER A 15 -13.64 -27.32 -24.04
C SER A 15 -13.65 -27.57 -22.52
N CYS A 16 -12.64 -28.27 -22.00
CA CYS A 16 -12.37 -28.30 -20.56
C CYS A 16 -11.84 -26.93 -20.13
N THR A 17 -12.73 -25.95 -19.95
CA THR A 17 -12.42 -24.80 -19.10
C THR A 17 -12.47 -25.28 -17.66
N SER A 18 -11.30 -25.42 -17.02
CA SER A 18 -11.24 -25.60 -15.58
C SER A 18 -11.73 -24.31 -14.94
N ASN A 19 -13.02 -24.26 -14.61
CA ASN A 19 -13.60 -23.18 -13.81
C ASN A 19 -13.06 -23.35 -12.40
N GLN A 20 -11.86 -22.81 -12.15
CA GLN A 20 -11.26 -22.82 -10.82
C GLN A 20 -12.11 -21.91 -9.92
N ASP A 21 -12.45 -22.40 -8.74
CA ASP A 21 -13.17 -21.63 -7.73
C ASP A 21 -12.32 -20.39 -7.36
N PRO A 22 -12.83 -19.16 -7.50
CA PRO A 22 -12.11 -17.95 -7.12
C PRO A 22 -11.60 -17.99 -5.67
N LYS A 23 -12.35 -18.60 -4.75
CA LYS A 23 -11.89 -18.77 -3.35
C LYS A 23 -10.69 -19.69 -3.27
N PHE A 24 -10.67 -20.77 -4.05
CA PHE A 24 -9.53 -21.66 -4.14
C PHE A 24 -8.29 -20.96 -4.71
N ILE A 25 -8.45 -20.10 -5.71
CA ILE A 25 -7.32 -19.31 -6.24
C ILE A 25 -6.81 -18.35 -5.17
N ALA A 26 -7.70 -17.57 -4.56
CA ALA A 26 -7.32 -16.56 -3.59
C ALA A 26 -6.57 -17.14 -2.39
N ASN A 27 -7.02 -18.29 -1.87
CA ASN A 27 -6.40 -18.94 -0.71
C ASN A 27 -5.10 -19.71 -1.04
N ASN A 28 -4.76 -19.88 -2.32
CA ASN A 28 -3.57 -20.60 -2.77
C ASN A 28 -2.56 -19.71 -3.53
N GLN A 29 -2.79 -18.40 -3.57
CA GLN A 29 -1.87 -17.43 -4.16
C GLN A 29 -1.38 -16.47 -3.09
N LEU A 30 -0.27 -15.79 -3.37
CA LEU A 30 0.19 -14.67 -2.54
C LEU A 30 -0.58 -13.41 -2.95
N ILE A 31 -1.46 -12.94 -2.08
CA ILE A 31 -2.19 -11.68 -2.26
C ILE A 31 -1.56 -10.62 -1.36
N ILE A 32 -1.14 -9.52 -1.99
CA ILE A 32 -0.62 -8.33 -1.33
C ILE A 32 -1.52 -7.17 -1.72
N ASP A 33 -2.08 -6.50 -0.73
CA ASP A 33 -2.72 -5.21 -0.90
C ASP A 33 -1.68 -4.12 -0.58
N THR A 34 -1.46 -3.21 -1.53
CA THR A 34 -0.45 -2.16 -1.42
C THR A 34 -0.95 -0.90 -0.73
N HIS A 35 -2.21 -0.82 -0.30
CA HIS A 35 -2.73 0.38 0.36
C HIS A 35 -4.03 0.16 1.16
N ILE A 36 -3.93 0.15 2.50
CA ILE A 36 -5.08 0.07 3.41
C ILE A 36 -5.04 1.18 4.47
N ASP A 37 -6.07 2.03 4.49
CA ASP A 37 -6.22 3.23 5.34
C ASP A 37 -6.61 2.97 6.81
N THR A 38 -6.66 1.71 7.24
CA THR A 38 -7.08 1.34 8.60
C THR A 38 -6.38 2.13 9.71
N PRO A 39 -5.05 2.41 9.68
CA PRO A 39 -4.39 3.14 10.76
C PRO A 39 -4.99 4.50 11.05
N TYR A 40 -5.23 5.32 10.02
CA TYR A 40 -5.79 6.66 10.23
C TYR A 40 -7.26 6.62 10.65
N ARG A 41 -8.03 5.61 10.20
CA ARG A 41 -9.41 5.39 10.65
C ARG A 41 -9.47 5.06 12.15
N LEU A 42 -8.60 4.16 12.62
CA LEU A 42 -8.47 3.83 14.04
C LEU A 42 -8.01 5.04 14.86
N TYR A 43 -7.03 5.81 14.34
CA TYR A 43 -6.60 7.03 14.98
C TYR A 43 -7.75 8.03 15.16
N ASN A 44 -8.55 8.29 14.13
CA ASN A 44 -9.72 9.17 14.26
C ASN A 44 -10.73 8.64 15.27
N GLN A 45 -11.02 7.34 15.25
CA GLN A 45 -11.93 6.71 16.21
C GLN A 45 -11.43 6.89 17.65
N LEU A 46 -10.12 6.75 17.87
CA LEU A 46 -9.48 7.01 19.16
C LEU A 46 -9.63 8.46 19.60
N GLN A 47 -9.40 9.42 18.70
CA GLN A 47 -9.54 10.84 19.01
C GLN A 47 -10.99 11.23 19.32
N GLU A 48 -11.96 10.65 18.61
CA GLU A 48 -13.38 10.98 18.75
C GLU A 48 -14.03 10.30 19.96
N ASN A 49 -13.71 9.02 20.18
CA ASN A 49 -14.43 8.15 21.12
C ASN A 49 -13.57 7.72 22.32
N GLY A 50 -12.28 8.04 22.34
CA GLY A 50 -11.33 7.57 23.37
C GLY A 50 -10.98 6.09 23.28
N SER A 51 -11.42 5.39 22.22
CA SER A 51 -11.12 3.99 21.94
C SER A 51 -11.30 3.71 20.44
N TYR A 52 -10.71 2.60 19.95
CA TYR A 52 -10.88 2.13 18.58
C TYR A 52 -11.25 0.64 18.56
N GLU A 53 -11.84 0.19 17.46
CA GLU A 53 -12.24 -1.21 17.25
C GLU A 53 -11.01 -2.13 17.11
N ASP A 54 -11.10 -3.30 17.73
CA ASP A 54 -10.05 -4.31 17.64
C ASP A 54 -10.06 -5.01 16.28
N ILE A 55 -9.06 -4.69 15.44
CA ILE A 55 -8.92 -5.27 14.10
C ILE A 55 -8.51 -6.74 14.09
N SER A 56 -8.25 -7.37 15.23
CA SER A 56 -8.16 -8.84 15.34
C SER A 56 -9.54 -9.52 15.26
N GLN A 57 -10.61 -8.75 15.47
CA GLN A 57 -12.01 -9.20 15.45
C GLN A 57 -12.77 -8.55 14.28
N ILE A 58 -14.02 -8.96 14.05
CA ILE A 58 -14.87 -8.33 13.03
C ILE A 58 -15.13 -6.87 13.42
N THR A 59 -14.80 -5.94 12.52
CA THR A 59 -15.00 -4.49 12.72
C THR A 59 -16.01 -3.89 11.73
N THR A 60 -16.34 -2.62 11.90
CA THR A 60 -17.12 -1.82 10.93
C THR A 60 -16.30 -1.36 9.71
N PHE A 61 -14.98 -1.51 9.73
CA PHE A 61 -14.09 -1.13 8.62
C PHE A 61 -14.04 -2.18 7.51
N ASP A 62 -13.42 -1.83 6.38
CA ASP A 62 -13.23 -2.76 5.26
C ASP A 62 -12.20 -3.84 5.57
N PHE A 63 -11.23 -3.53 6.45
CA PHE A 63 -10.20 -4.46 6.90
C PHE A 63 -10.41 -4.87 8.36
N ASP A 64 -10.34 -6.17 8.59
CA ASP A 64 -10.00 -6.79 9.86
C ASP A 64 -9.38 -8.17 9.59
N TYR A 65 -8.81 -8.79 10.61
CA TYR A 65 -8.16 -10.10 10.50
C TYR A 65 -9.08 -11.17 9.90
N ILE A 66 -10.35 -11.21 10.32
CA ILE A 66 -11.30 -12.24 9.90
C ILE A 66 -11.65 -12.07 8.42
N LYS A 67 -11.94 -10.85 7.98
CA LYS A 67 -12.18 -10.52 6.56
C LYS A 67 -10.95 -10.76 5.71
N ALA A 68 -9.77 -10.37 6.19
CA ALA A 68 -8.50 -10.57 5.49
C ALA A 68 -8.23 -12.05 5.25
N LEU A 69 -8.40 -12.88 6.29
CA LEU A 69 -8.23 -14.33 6.21
C LEU A 69 -9.25 -14.97 5.28
N GLU A 70 -10.54 -14.63 5.39
CA GLU A 70 -11.58 -15.17 4.50
C GLU A 70 -11.32 -14.79 3.03
N GLY A 71 -10.81 -13.58 2.79
CA GLY A 71 -10.44 -13.08 1.47
C GLY A 71 -9.14 -13.67 0.89
N GLY A 72 -8.35 -14.38 1.69
CA GLY A 72 -7.05 -14.93 1.29
C GLY A 72 -5.92 -13.90 1.23
N LEU A 73 -6.09 -12.73 1.86
CA LEU A 73 -5.05 -11.69 1.93
C LEU A 73 -3.86 -12.21 2.76
N ASN A 74 -2.62 -11.99 2.30
CA ASN A 74 -1.43 -12.40 3.05
C ASN A 74 -0.65 -11.22 3.61
N VAL A 75 -0.56 -10.13 2.85
CA VAL A 75 0.17 -8.93 3.26
C VAL A 75 -0.68 -7.70 2.99
N SER A 76 -0.78 -6.84 3.99
CA SER A 76 -1.39 -5.52 3.86
C SER A 76 -0.32 -4.45 4.08
N PHE A 77 -0.23 -3.50 3.16
CA PHE A 77 0.43 -2.24 3.41
C PHE A 77 -0.53 -1.30 4.13
N PHE A 78 -0.29 -1.13 5.42
CA PHE A 78 -0.99 -0.14 6.24
C PHE A 78 -0.48 1.26 5.89
N SER A 79 -1.40 2.09 5.41
CA SER A 79 -1.12 3.49 5.10
C SER A 79 -0.93 4.28 6.39
N ILE A 80 0.30 4.72 6.59
CA ILE A 80 0.63 5.83 7.48
C ILE A 80 0.29 7.09 6.69
N TYR A 81 -1.01 7.42 6.68
CA TYR A 81 -1.58 8.56 5.96
C TYR A 81 -1.41 9.86 6.74
N LEU A 82 -0.92 10.89 6.06
CA LEU A 82 -0.77 12.23 6.61
C LEU A 82 -1.66 13.23 5.85
N PRO A 83 -2.71 13.78 6.49
CA PRO A 83 -3.53 14.83 5.89
C PRO A 83 -2.68 16.02 5.45
N ALA A 84 -3.04 16.62 4.31
CA ALA A 84 -2.32 17.76 3.73
C ALA A 84 -2.10 18.92 4.73
N GLN A 85 -3.06 19.16 5.62
CA GLN A 85 -2.99 20.21 6.65
C GLN A 85 -1.80 20.02 7.60
N THR A 86 -1.37 18.78 7.87
CA THR A 86 -0.27 18.50 8.81
C THR A 86 1.07 19.06 8.35
N GLN A 87 1.26 19.30 7.05
CA GLN A 87 2.43 20.02 6.55
C GLN A 87 2.38 21.51 6.91
N VAL A 88 1.21 22.13 6.78
CA VAL A 88 0.99 23.55 7.07
C VAL A 88 1.22 23.82 8.55
N ASP A 89 0.73 22.92 9.40
CA ASP A 89 0.80 23.05 10.85
C ASP A 89 2.12 22.52 11.44
N GLY A 90 2.98 21.90 10.62
CA GLY A 90 4.25 21.30 11.07
C GLY A 90 4.08 20.09 11.99
N SER A 91 2.93 19.41 11.93
CA SER A 91 2.59 18.26 12.77
C SER A 91 2.82 16.91 12.08
N SER A 92 3.16 16.90 10.79
CA SER A 92 3.27 15.69 9.98
C SER A 92 4.27 14.67 10.53
N PHE A 93 5.44 15.12 11.01
CA PHE A 93 6.44 14.23 11.61
C PHE A 93 5.96 13.58 12.90
N LEU A 94 5.27 14.33 13.76
CA LEU A 94 4.72 13.80 15.02
C LEU A 94 3.65 12.74 14.73
N LEU A 95 2.66 13.09 13.90
CA LEU A 95 1.57 12.18 13.56
C LEU A 95 2.07 10.90 12.88
N ALA A 96 3.05 10.99 11.98
CA ALA A 96 3.62 9.81 11.34
C ALA A 96 4.21 8.84 12.37
N ASN A 97 4.91 9.37 13.39
CA ASN A 97 5.44 8.53 14.47
C ASN A 97 4.33 7.93 15.33
N GLU A 98 3.31 8.70 15.69
CA GLU A 98 2.17 8.21 16.47
C GLU A 98 1.42 7.08 15.76
N LEU A 99 1.19 7.20 14.45
CA LEU A 99 0.55 6.16 13.65
C LEU A 99 1.42 4.90 13.53
N ILE A 100 2.73 5.04 13.31
CA ILE A 100 3.66 3.90 13.28
C ILE A 100 3.66 3.18 14.63
N ASP A 101 3.74 3.93 15.73
CA ASP A 101 3.79 3.38 17.08
C ASP A 101 2.44 2.71 17.45
N MET A 102 1.30 3.27 17.00
CA MET A 102 -0.02 2.66 17.13
C MET A 102 -0.10 1.33 16.40
N VAL A 103 0.28 1.29 15.11
CA VAL A 103 0.25 0.04 14.32
C VAL A 103 1.18 -1.02 14.94
N THR A 104 2.38 -0.62 15.34
CA THR A 104 3.35 -1.52 16.00
C THR A 104 2.75 -2.11 17.27
N THR A 105 2.13 -1.28 18.11
CA THR A 105 1.46 -1.73 19.35
C THR A 105 0.31 -2.70 19.07
N ILE A 106 -0.50 -2.42 18.04
CA ILE A 106 -1.61 -3.31 17.65
C ILE A 106 -1.06 -4.67 17.20
N VAL A 107 -0.02 -4.70 16.38
CA VAL A 107 0.59 -5.95 15.91
C VAL A 107 1.22 -6.72 17.06
N ASP A 108 1.99 -6.07 17.93
CA ASP A 108 2.65 -6.71 19.07
C ASP A 108 1.63 -7.33 20.05
N ASN A 109 0.49 -6.67 20.27
CA ASN A 109 -0.58 -7.17 21.14
C ASN A 109 -1.41 -8.30 20.52
N ASN A 110 -1.26 -8.57 19.21
CA ASN A 110 -2.04 -9.55 18.45
C ASN A 110 -1.11 -10.43 17.59
N SER A 111 0.03 -10.84 18.17
CA SER A 111 1.10 -11.58 17.47
C SER A 111 0.67 -12.97 16.93
N GLU A 112 -0.45 -13.49 17.41
CA GLU A 112 -1.10 -14.70 16.90
C GLU A 112 -1.91 -14.47 15.61
N HIS A 113 -2.13 -13.21 15.23
CA HIS A 113 -2.88 -12.79 14.04
C HIS A 113 -2.03 -12.02 13.03
N PHE A 114 -1.11 -11.18 13.52
CA PHE A 114 -0.32 -10.26 12.71
C PHE A 114 1.18 -10.38 12.98
N PHE A 115 1.98 -10.00 11.98
CA PHE A 115 3.41 -9.75 12.17
C PHE A 115 3.87 -8.57 11.31
N LEU A 116 4.82 -7.78 11.81
CA LEU A 116 5.40 -6.68 11.03
C LEU A 116 6.36 -7.20 9.98
N LEU A 117 6.16 -6.78 8.73
CA LEU A 117 7.01 -7.11 7.60
C LEU A 117 8.09 -6.02 7.42
N ASN A 118 9.16 -6.13 8.20
CA ASN A 118 10.27 -5.16 8.19
C ASN A 118 11.46 -5.56 7.32
N ASN A 119 11.44 -6.73 6.68
CA ASN A 119 12.46 -7.16 5.73
C ASN A 119 11.81 -7.99 4.63
N SER A 120 12.58 -8.33 3.60
CA SER A 120 12.20 -9.33 2.62
C SER A 120 12.17 -10.71 3.28
N VAL A 121 11.19 -10.93 4.16
CA VAL A 121 10.82 -12.26 4.64
C VAL A 121 10.42 -13.05 3.40
N TYR A 122 10.79 -14.32 3.35
CA TYR A 122 10.37 -15.20 2.27
C TYR A 122 8.84 -15.40 2.33
N LEU A 123 8.10 -14.52 1.63
CA LEU A 123 6.64 -14.47 1.61
C LEU A 123 5.99 -15.73 1.04
N ALA A 124 6.77 -16.58 0.34
CA ALA A 124 6.24 -17.77 -0.31
C ALA A 124 5.74 -18.84 0.69
N ASN A 125 6.02 -18.71 1.99
CA ASN A 125 5.45 -19.57 3.02
C ASN A 125 4.09 -19.09 3.54
N LEU A 126 3.64 -17.88 3.20
CA LEU A 126 2.42 -17.29 3.76
C LEU A 126 1.09 -17.87 3.25
N PRO A 127 0.97 -18.36 2.00
CA PRO A 127 -0.28 -18.97 1.55
C PRO A 127 -0.70 -20.13 2.48
N GLY A 128 -1.93 -20.06 3.01
CA GLY A 128 -2.47 -21.04 3.95
C GLY A 128 -2.04 -20.88 5.42
N GLN A 129 -1.33 -19.79 5.78
CA GLN A 129 -1.12 -19.44 7.19
C GLN A 129 -2.27 -18.60 7.74
N ASN A 130 -2.59 -18.79 9.02
CA ASN A 130 -3.54 -17.97 9.77
C ASN A 130 -2.86 -16.70 10.32
N LEU A 131 -2.01 -16.05 9.51
CA LEU A 131 -1.25 -14.85 9.87
C LEU A 131 -1.26 -13.86 8.71
N ILE A 132 -1.45 -12.58 9.03
CA ILE A 132 -1.41 -11.49 8.06
C ILE A 132 -0.16 -10.64 8.30
N GLY A 133 0.67 -10.51 7.27
CA GLY A 133 1.83 -9.62 7.29
C GLY A 133 1.40 -8.16 7.18
N ILE A 134 1.88 -7.31 8.07
CA ILE A 134 1.63 -5.86 8.03
C ILE A 134 2.92 -5.16 7.61
N ALA A 135 2.92 -4.60 6.40
CA ALA A 135 3.94 -3.68 5.92
C ALA A 135 3.47 -2.24 6.13
N LEU A 136 4.40 -1.29 6.22
CA LEU A 136 4.06 0.12 6.40
C LEU A 136 4.41 0.93 5.15
N GLY A 137 3.46 1.75 4.71
CA GLY A 137 3.64 2.70 3.62
C GLY A 137 3.32 4.10 4.11
N MET A 138 4.17 5.09 3.83
CA MET A 138 3.91 6.48 4.19
C MET A 138 3.21 7.18 3.06
N GLU A 139 1.95 7.54 3.25
CA GLU A 139 1.17 8.26 2.26
C GLU A 139 1.18 9.76 2.58
N ASN A 140 1.68 10.55 1.63
CA ASN A 140 2.16 11.92 1.77
C ASN A 140 3.52 12.03 2.49
N GLY A 141 4.57 12.33 1.73
CA GLY A 141 5.93 12.56 2.23
C GLY A 141 6.15 13.82 3.08
N ALA A 142 5.09 14.53 3.49
CA ALA A 142 5.16 15.69 4.38
C ALA A 142 6.08 15.49 5.62
N PRO A 143 6.10 14.32 6.31
CA PRO A 143 6.97 14.08 7.47
C PRO A 143 8.47 14.22 7.22
N ILE A 144 8.91 14.23 5.97
CA ILE A 144 10.32 14.45 5.62
C ILE A 144 10.76 15.88 5.94
N GLU A 145 9.86 16.86 5.87
CA GLU A 145 10.08 18.28 6.21
C GLU A 145 11.42 18.86 5.69
N GLY A 146 11.79 18.53 4.46
CA GLY A 146 13.03 19.02 3.84
C GLY A 146 14.33 18.41 4.38
N ASN A 147 14.28 17.39 5.24
CA ASN A 147 15.44 16.70 5.79
C ASN A 147 15.60 15.29 5.20
N LEU A 148 16.59 15.10 4.31
CA LEU A 148 16.85 13.80 3.66
C LEU A 148 17.22 12.68 4.66
N GLU A 149 17.80 13.00 5.82
CA GLU A 149 18.10 11.98 6.84
C GLU A 149 16.83 11.29 7.35
N ARG A 150 15.67 11.95 7.22
CA ARG A 150 14.39 11.36 7.64
C ARG A 150 13.92 10.23 6.73
N VAL A 151 14.43 10.12 5.50
CA VAL A 151 14.15 8.96 4.64
C VAL A 151 14.67 7.69 5.31
N LYS A 152 15.93 7.71 5.76
CA LYS A 152 16.53 6.60 6.50
C LYS A 152 15.85 6.40 7.85
N TYR A 153 15.54 7.48 8.57
CA TYR A 153 14.83 7.40 9.85
C TYR A 153 13.52 6.60 9.74
N PHE A 154 12.67 6.95 8.77
CA PHE A 154 11.39 6.25 8.58
C PHE A 154 11.57 4.84 8.02
N PHE A 155 12.58 4.62 7.17
CA PHE A 155 12.95 3.29 6.74
C PHE A 155 13.33 2.39 7.93
N ASP A 156 14.14 2.90 8.85
CA ASP A 156 14.54 2.18 10.08
C ASP A 156 13.33 1.91 11.00
N LYS A 157 12.32 2.80 11.01
CA LYS A 157 11.03 2.60 11.68
C LYS A 157 10.05 1.67 10.94
N GLY A 158 10.45 1.09 9.81
CA GLY A 158 9.67 0.07 9.10
C GLY A 158 8.89 0.55 7.87
N ILE A 159 8.92 1.84 7.53
CA ILE A 159 8.32 2.35 6.29
C ILE A 159 9.05 1.75 5.08
N ARG A 160 8.29 1.20 4.11
CA ARG A 160 8.85 0.54 2.92
C ARG A 160 8.52 1.24 1.61
N TYR A 161 7.49 2.08 1.57
CA TYR A 161 7.31 3.06 0.50
C TYR A 161 7.00 4.45 1.05
N ILE A 162 7.27 5.49 0.26
CA ILE A 162 6.74 6.84 0.48
C ILE A 162 6.00 7.29 -0.78
N THR A 163 4.74 7.68 -0.61
CA THR A 163 3.94 8.40 -1.59
C THR A 163 4.32 9.86 -1.56
N LEU A 164 4.84 10.40 -2.67
CA LEU A 164 5.53 11.70 -2.66
C LEU A 164 4.64 12.87 -2.24
N THR A 165 3.35 12.79 -2.53
CA THR A 165 2.33 13.75 -2.13
C THR A 165 0.98 13.05 -1.98
N HIS A 166 -0.05 13.78 -1.57
CA HIS A 166 -1.43 13.27 -1.51
C HIS A 166 -2.36 14.27 -2.22
N SER A 167 -3.39 14.80 -1.56
CA SER A 167 -4.44 15.66 -2.14
C SER A 167 -4.03 17.11 -2.41
N LYS A 168 -2.86 17.56 -1.91
CA LYS A 168 -2.32 18.91 -2.11
C LYS A 168 -0.85 18.85 -2.46
N SER A 169 -0.40 19.76 -3.31
CA SER A 169 1.01 19.90 -3.64
C SER A 169 1.79 20.26 -2.38
N ASN A 170 2.90 19.57 -2.15
CA ASN A 170 3.67 19.66 -0.91
C ASN A 170 5.10 20.14 -1.20
N HIS A 171 6.01 20.13 -0.22
CA HIS A 171 7.39 20.57 -0.42
C HIS A 171 8.23 19.64 -1.33
N ILE A 172 7.69 18.48 -1.72
CA ILE A 172 8.33 17.43 -2.52
C ILE A 172 7.80 17.43 -3.96
N SER A 173 6.49 17.39 -4.12
CA SER A 173 5.82 17.13 -5.41
C SER A 173 4.51 17.89 -5.56
N ASP A 174 4.19 18.22 -6.81
CA ASP A 174 2.85 18.63 -7.21
C ASP A 174 1.88 17.42 -7.18
N SER A 175 0.62 17.67 -6.80
CA SER A 175 -0.45 16.65 -6.61
C SER A 175 -1.47 16.65 -7.75
N SER A 176 -1.85 15.50 -8.30
CA SER A 176 -2.85 15.39 -9.38
C SER A 176 -4.18 16.10 -9.09
N TYR A 177 -4.60 16.21 -7.83
CA TYR A 177 -5.85 16.87 -7.42
C TYR A 177 -5.75 18.39 -7.27
N ASP A 178 -4.54 18.94 -7.15
CA ASP A 178 -4.33 20.33 -6.76
C ASP A 178 -4.05 21.21 -7.98
N GLU A 179 -4.73 22.35 -8.11
CA GLU A 179 -4.46 23.30 -9.18
C GLU A 179 -3.11 24.02 -8.99
N ASN A 180 -2.60 24.05 -7.75
CA ASN A 180 -1.30 24.59 -7.44
C ASN A 180 -0.18 23.68 -7.99
N ARG A 181 0.38 24.06 -9.14
CA ARG A 181 1.48 23.36 -9.84
C ARG A 181 2.80 24.12 -9.69
N GLN A 182 3.15 24.48 -8.46
CA GLN A 182 4.27 25.39 -8.16
C GLN A 182 5.64 24.84 -8.59
N TRP A 183 5.78 23.52 -8.70
CA TRP A 183 7.05 22.89 -9.07
C TRP A 183 7.14 22.52 -10.55
N GLY A 184 5.99 22.42 -11.24
CA GLY A 184 5.92 21.79 -12.55
C GLY A 184 6.32 20.32 -12.48
N GLY A 185 5.86 19.60 -11.46
CA GLY A 185 6.24 18.22 -11.15
C GLY A 185 6.93 18.10 -9.78
N LEU A 186 8.22 17.76 -9.77
CA LEU A 186 9.02 17.63 -8.54
C LEU A 186 9.75 18.93 -8.19
N SER A 187 9.76 19.26 -6.90
CA SER A 187 10.62 20.32 -6.37
C SER A 187 12.11 19.95 -6.48
N THR A 188 13.01 20.92 -6.34
CA THR A 188 14.46 20.65 -6.24
C THR A 188 14.78 19.68 -5.10
N PHE A 189 14.02 19.75 -4.00
CA PHE A 189 14.15 18.82 -2.89
C PHE A 189 13.61 17.43 -3.26
N GLY A 190 12.43 17.35 -3.88
CA GLY A 190 11.81 16.08 -4.29
C GLY A 190 12.69 15.27 -5.24
N LYS A 191 13.41 15.91 -6.16
CA LYS A 191 14.38 15.24 -7.05
C LYS A 191 15.52 14.58 -6.26
N LYS A 192 16.02 15.25 -5.21
CA LYS A 192 17.04 14.67 -4.32
C LYS A 192 16.45 13.55 -3.46
N LEU A 193 15.20 13.71 -3.01
CA LEU A 193 14.48 12.71 -2.23
C LEU A 193 14.34 11.39 -2.99
N VAL A 194 13.91 11.44 -4.26
CA VAL A 194 13.81 10.26 -5.13
C VAL A 194 15.14 9.51 -5.22
N SER A 195 16.25 10.25 -5.39
CA SER A 195 17.58 9.64 -5.42
C SER A 195 17.95 8.98 -4.08
N GLU A 196 17.63 9.62 -2.96
CA GLU A 196 17.90 9.07 -1.63
C GLU A 196 17.05 7.84 -1.31
N MET A 197 15.79 7.84 -1.74
CA MET A 197 14.92 6.68 -1.63
C MET A 197 15.50 5.47 -2.37
N ASN A 198 16.00 5.65 -3.59
CA ASN A 198 16.70 4.58 -4.31
C ASN A 198 17.97 4.11 -3.60
N ASN A 199 18.76 5.02 -3.01
CA ASN A 199 20.02 4.67 -2.33
C ASN A 199 19.81 3.69 -1.18
N ILE A 200 18.71 3.84 -0.43
CA ILE A 200 18.42 2.99 0.74
C ILE A 200 17.46 1.84 0.45
N GLY A 201 16.89 1.79 -0.77
CA GLY A 201 15.89 0.79 -1.15
C GLY A 201 14.47 1.10 -0.66
N MET A 202 14.15 2.37 -0.39
CA MET A 202 12.77 2.81 -0.17
C MET A 202 12.01 2.80 -1.49
N ILE A 203 10.86 2.16 -1.53
CA ILE A 203 10.01 2.13 -2.72
C ILE A 203 9.41 3.54 -2.92
N ILE A 204 9.46 4.01 -4.16
CA ILE A 204 8.83 5.27 -4.53
C ILE A 204 7.41 4.95 -4.98
N ASP A 205 6.44 5.54 -4.29
CA ASP A 205 5.04 5.48 -4.68
C ASP A 205 4.63 6.78 -5.38
N ILE A 206 4.14 6.63 -6.60
CA ILE A 206 3.69 7.70 -7.51
C ILE A 206 2.17 7.84 -7.55
N SER A 207 1.43 7.19 -6.65
CA SER A 207 0.04 7.56 -6.38
C SER A 207 -0.10 9.05 -6.05
N HIS A 208 -1.21 9.65 -6.49
CA HIS A 208 -1.57 11.08 -6.33
C HIS A 208 -0.62 12.15 -6.89
N VAL A 209 0.55 11.82 -7.45
CA VAL A 209 1.45 12.83 -8.02
C VAL A 209 0.88 13.37 -9.33
N SER A 210 1.23 14.60 -9.73
CA SER A 210 0.85 15.11 -11.06
C SER A 210 1.54 14.33 -12.20
N ASP A 211 1.00 14.39 -13.41
CA ASP A 211 1.60 13.74 -14.59
C ASP A 211 3.06 14.19 -14.84
N GLU A 212 3.37 15.47 -14.63
CA GLU A 212 4.74 15.98 -14.74
C GLU A 212 5.66 15.40 -13.67
N ALA A 213 5.17 15.25 -12.43
CA ALA A 213 5.92 14.62 -11.36
C ALA A 213 6.15 13.13 -11.65
N PHE A 214 5.11 12.42 -12.11
CA PHE A 214 5.19 11.02 -12.54
C PHE A 214 6.32 10.82 -13.57
N MET A 215 6.33 11.63 -14.64
CA MET A 215 7.36 11.52 -15.69
C MET A 215 8.76 11.81 -15.14
N GLN A 216 8.90 12.84 -14.30
CA GLN A 216 10.19 13.18 -13.68
C GLN A 216 10.69 12.10 -12.73
N VAL A 217 9.80 11.44 -11.98
CA VAL A 217 10.18 10.29 -11.14
C VAL A 217 10.70 9.15 -12.02
N LEU A 218 10.03 8.83 -13.13
CA LEU A 218 10.49 7.78 -14.05
C LEU A 218 11.85 8.09 -14.68
N ASP A 219 12.13 9.35 -14.98
CA ASP A 219 13.41 9.78 -15.53
C ASP A 219 14.55 9.71 -14.49
N ILE A 220 14.25 9.94 -13.21
CA ILE A 220 15.27 10.02 -12.14
C ILE A 220 15.49 8.67 -11.46
N SER A 221 14.43 7.88 -11.28
CA SER A 221 14.48 6.65 -10.49
C SER A 221 15.37 5.60 -11.13
N LYS A 222 16.21 4.96 -10.32
CA LYS A 222 17.10 3.85 -10.72
C LYS A 222 16.52 2.47 -10.42
N ALA A 223 15.33 2.43 -9.81
CA ALA A 223 14.61 1.22 -9.47
C ALA A 223 13.14 1.34 -9.92
N PRO A 224 12.41 0.21 -10.08
CA PRO A 224 10.98 0.25 -10.32
C PRO A 224 10.25 1.08 -9.25
N VAL A 225 9.26 1.83 -9.69
CA VAL A 225 8.31 2.54 -8.82
C VAL A 225 6.98 1.78 -8.77
N ILE A 226 6.12 2.14 -7.83
CA ILE A 226 4.75 1.61 -7.77
C ILE A 226 3.75 2.76 -7.84
N ALA A 227 2.55 2.47 -8.33
CA ALA A 227 1.37 3.25 -7.98
C ALA A 227 0.57 2.37 -7.03
N SER A 228 0.64 2.65 -5.72
CA SER A 228 0.06 1.79 -4.68
C SER A 228 -1.46 1.67 -4.81
N HIS A 229 -2.10 2.72 -5.32
CA HIS A 229 -3.52 2.81 -5.68
C HIS A 229 -3.74 4.02 -6.60
N SER A 230 -4.18 3.83 -7.85
CA SER A 230 -4.33 4.92 -8.84
C SER A 230 -5.41 4.62 -9.86
#